data_AF-A0AA92DHY3-F1
#
_entry.id   AF-A0AA92DHY3-F1
#
_cell.length_a   1.000
_cell.length_b   1.000
_cell.length_c   1.000
_cell.angle_alpha   90.00
_cell.angle_beta   90.00
_cell.angle_gamma   90.00
#
_symmetry.space_group_name_H-M   'P 1'
#
loop_
_entity.id
_entity.type
_entity.pdbx_description
1 polymer ?
#
loop_
_entity_poly.entity_id
_entity_poly.type
_entity_poly.pdbx_seq_one_letter_code
_entity_poly.pdbx_strand_id
1 'polypeptide(L)'
;MFEHIHPAFRDKAMASDEERIALIRSDRWIGHPVANAALQKLEEMLSDPVRTRMDSLLITGESGMGKTMIIEKFLRKHPQREDRVSGTLKMPIVSIQMAPTPGEKRLYVQILDALNAYTPSRMDKDHAAMLCIRLMREMGVRMLFMDEAHNLLCGTVQQGAEARNTIKFLSNGLRIPIVCAGTPEAARAIRQDVQLANRMHEITLNRWRDDENLQRLLNSIMLSMPLRRPSPVNEPRIRKLILAMSEGITVRLFRLLEAAAVQAIRSQQEHIDFDLLDTGLNTLPLVSMSSGEAAGDPFAEFYR
;
A
#
# COMPACT_ATOMS: atom_id res chain seq x y z
N MET A 1 -20.63 -4.88 -27.52
CA MET A 1 -21.10 -3.69 -26.79
C MET A 1 -20.10 -3.42 -25.65
N PHE A 2 -19.52 -2.22 -25.58
CA PHE A 2 -18.44 -1.83 -24.64
C PHE A 2 -17.14 -2.63 -24.72
N GLU A 3 -16.55 -2.73 -25.92
CA GLU A 3 -15.29 -3.46 -26.14
C GLU A 3 -14.09 -2.85 -25.41
N HIS A 4 -14.14 -1.55 -25.11
CA HIS A 4 -13.15 -0.81 -24.34
C HIS A 4 -13.20 -1.08 -22.83
N ILE A 5 -14.17 -1.85 -22.35
CA ILE A 5 -14.30 -2.27 -20.95
C ILE A 5 -13.93 -3.76 -20.85
N HIS A 6 -13.19 -4.11 -19.79
CA HIS A 6 -12.85 -5.49 -19.51
C HIS A 6 -14.11 -6.35 -19.34
N PRO A 7 -14.18 -7.59 -19.86
CA PRO A 7 -15.39 -8.40 -19.88
C PRO A 7 -16.13 -8.49 -18.55
N ALA A 8 -15.40 -8.63 -17.43
CA ALA A 8 -15.97 -8.71 -16.08
C ALA A 8 -16.75 -7.46 -15.61
N PHE A 9 -16.58 -6.30 -16.27
CA PHE A 9 -17.24 -5.05 -15.91
C PHE A 9 -18.24 -4.55 -16.96
N ARG A 10 -18.44 -5.27 -18.08
CA ARG A 10 -19.35 -4.81 -19.15
C ARG A 10 -20.79 -4.73 -18.70
N ASP A 11 -21.26 -5.70 -17.92
CA ASP A 11 -22.61 -5.69 -17.37
C ASP A 11 -22.82 -4.50 -16.43
N LYS A 12 -21.76 -4.06 -15.76
CA LYS A 12 -21.79 -2.89 -14.87
C LYS A 12 -21.98 -1.58 -15.64
N ALA A 13 -21.61 -1.49 -16.91
CA ALA A 13 -21.89 -0.30 -17.72
C ALA A 13 -23.40 -0.13 -18.05
N MET A 14 -24.19 -1.20 -17.92
CA MET A 14 -25.65 -1.19 -18.05
C MET A 14 -26.39 -0.95 -16.74
N ALA A 15 -25.66 -0.92 -15.62
CA ALA A 15 -26.20 -0.68 -14.29
C ALA A 15 -26.66 0.78 -14.11
N SER A 16 -27.34 1.07 -13.00
CA SER A 16 -27.75 2.44 -12.67
C SER A 16 -26.53 3.34 -12.43
N ASP A 17 -26.73 4.66 -12.52
CA ASP A 17 -25.65 5.63 -12.27
C ASP A 17 -25.09 5.49 -10.86
N GLU A 18 -25.94 5.23 -9.86
CA GLU A 18 -25.57 4.99 -8.46
C GLU A 18 -24.70 3.75 -8.31
N GLU A 19 -25.08 2.63 -8.93
CA GLU A 19 -24.32 1.38 -8.88
C GLU A 19 -22.94 1.53 -9.55
N ARG A 20 -22.89 2.25 -10.67
CA ARG A 20 -21.64 2.54 -11.38
C ARG A 20 -20.72 3.44 -10.56
N ILE A 21 -21.27 4.49 -9.95
CA ILE A 21 -20.52 5.39 -9.06
C ILE A 21 -20.00 4.66 -7.82
N ALA A 22 -20.82 3.80 -7.21
CA ALA A 22 -20.41 2.99 -6.06
C ALA A 22 -19.26 2.04 -6.44
N LEU A 23 -19.32 1.41 -7.61
CA LEU A 23 -18.24 0.58 -8.13
C LEU A 23 -16.96 1.39 -8.36
N ILE A 24 -17.07 2.58 -8.95
CA ILE A 24 -15.90 3.45 -9.19
C ILE A 24 -15.20 3.81 -7.88
N ARG A 25 -15.96 4.09 -6.82
CA ARG A 25 -15.43 4.45 -5.50
C ARG A 25 -14.94 3.27 -4.67
N SER A 26 -15.15 2.04 -5.14
CA SER A 26 -14.70 0.85 -4.41
C SER A 26 -13.21 0.58 -4.63
N ASP A 27 -12.54 0.13 -3.58
CA ASP A 27 -11.12 -0.25 -3.63
C ASP A 27 -10.89 -1.38 -4.62
N ARG A 28 -9.96 -1.18 -5.55
CA ARG A 28 -9.64 -2.14 -6.61
C ARG A 28 -8.14 -2.32 -6.74
N TRP A 29 -7.73 -3.57 -6.91
CA TRP A 29 -6.35 -3.89 -7.23
C TRP A 29 -6.11 -3.74 -8.74
N ILE A 30 -5.14 -2.91 -9.10
CA ILE A 30 -4.65 -2.80 -10.47
C ILE A 30 -3.16 -3.10 -10.46
N GLY A 31 -2.80 -4.24 -11.07
CA GLY A 31 -1.42 -4.66 -11.17
C GLY A 31 -0.63 -3.78 -12.14
N HIS A 32 0.58 -3.42 -11.75
CA HIS A 32 1.56 -2.77 -12.61
C HIS A 32 2.92 -3.45 -12.46
N PRO A 33 3.87 -3.27 -13.41
CA PRO A 33 5.10 -4.09 -13.46
C PRO A 33 5.87 -4.15 -12.14
N VAL A 34 6.10 -3.01 -11.48
CA VAL A 34 6.82 -2.96 -10.20
C VAL A 34 6.06 -3.64 -9.05
N ALA A 35 4.74 -3.44 -8.96
CA ALA A 35 3.91 -4.11 -7.95
C ALA A 35 3.87 -5.62 -8.16
N ASN A 36 3.77 -6.06 -9.42
CA ASN A 36 3.78 -7.48 -9.76
C ASN A 36 5.14 -8.11 -9.45
N ALA A 37 6.25 -7.41 -9.72
CA ALA A 37 7.59 -7.86 -9.35
C ALA A 37 7.74 -7.98 -7.81
N ALA A 38 7.20 -7.03 -7.05
CA ALA A 38 7.19 -7.11 -5.59
C ALA A 38 6.38 -8.32 -5.11
N LEU A 39 5.16 -8.52 -5.62
CA LEU A 39 4.34 -9.69 -5.29
C LEU A 39 5.02 -11.01 -5.66
N GLN A 40 5.66 -11.08 -6.82
CA GLN A 40 6.41 -12.26 -7.25
C GLN A 40 7.57 -12.55 -6.29
N LYS A 41 8.35 -11.53 -5.92
CA LYS A 41 9.45 -11.69 -4.96
C LYS A 41 8.96 -12.17 -3.59
N LEU A 42 7.80 -11.66 -3.14
CA LEU A 42 7.17 -12.11 -1.90
C LEU A 42 6.74 -13.58 -1.97
N GLU A 43 6.19 -14.05 -3.10
CA GLU A 43 5.87 -15.47 -3.30
C GLU A 43 7.12 -16.34 -3.26
N GLU A 44 8.18 -15.95 -3.96
CA GLU A 44 9.46 -16.64 -3.97
C GLU A 44 9.98 -16.82 -2.53
N MET A 45 10.05 -15.74 -1.76
CA MET A 45 10.52 -15.74 -0.37
C MET A 45 9.64 -16.59 0.57
N LEU A 46 8.33 -16.63 0.33
CA LEU A 46 7.41 -17.46 1.13
C LEU A 46 7.56 -18.95 0.79
N SER A 47 7.93 -19.28 -0.44
CA SER A 47 8.14 -20.65 -0.94
C SER A 47 9.55 -21.19 -0.70
N ASP A 48 10.53 -20.30 -0.47
CA ASP A 48 11.93 -20.66 -0.27
C ASP A 48 12.13 -21.60 0.94
N PRO A 49 13.05 -22.57 0.85
CA PRO A 49 13.39 -23.40 1.98
C PRO A 49 14.04 -22.56 3.08
N VAL A 50 13.78 -22.93 4.34
CA VAL A 50 14.35 -22.25 5.50
C VAL A 50 15.88 -22.38 5.49
N ARG A 51 16.57 -21.24 5.50
CA ARG A 51 18.04 -21.14 5.58
C ARG A 51 18.47 -20.61 6.95
N THR A 52 19.77 -20.71 7.25
CA THR A 52 20.36 -20.09 8.45
C THR A 52 20.21 -18.57 8.46
N ARG A 53 20.19 -17.96 7.27
CA ARG A 53 19.94 -16.55 7.04
C ARG A 53 18.90 -16.42 5.93
N MET A 54 17.73 -15.89 6.29
CA MET A 54 16.66 -15.60 5.33
C MET A 54 16.90 -14.25 4.67
N ASP A 55 16.65 -14.19 3.37
CA ASP A 55 16.56 -12.93 2.66
C ASP A 55 15.28 -12.20 3.09
N SER A 56 15.36 -10.88 3.08
CA SER A 56 14.31 -9.94 3.49
C SER A 56 14.05 -8.94 2.37
N LEU A 57 12.93 -8.23 2.42
CA LEU A 57 12.54 -7.27 1.39
C LEU A 57 12.22 -5.91 2.01
N LEU A 58 12.69 -4.84 1.38
CA LEU A 58 12.33 -3.47 1.67
C LEU A 58 11.60 -2.87 0.46
N ILE A 59 10.35 -2.47 0.65
CA ILE A 59 9.55 -1.75 -0.34
C ILE A 59 9.58 -0.26 0.01
N THR A 60 10.31 0.53 -0.76
CA THR A 60 10.41 1.99 -0.58
C THR A 60 9.54 2.75 -1.56
N GLY A 61 9.10 3.94 -1.18
CA GLY A 61 8.37 4.85 -2.06
C GLY A 61 7.68 5.94 -1.26
N GLU A 62 7.35 7.05 -1.90
CA GLU A 62 6.65 8.15 -1.25
C GLU A 62 5.28 7.72 -0.69
N SER A 63 4.71 8.56 0.18
CA SER A 63 3.36 8.33 0.70
C SER A 63 2.35 8.30 -0.45
N GLY A 64 1.43 7.34 -0.41
CA GLY A 64 0.44 7.16 -1.47
C GLY A 64 0.93 6.45 -2.73
N MET A 65 2.13 5.87 -2.75
CA MET A 65 2.62 5.10 -3.91
C MET A 65 2.05 3.67 -4.04
N GLY A 66 1.24 3.20 -3.07
CA GLY A 66 0.60 1.87 -3.13
C GLY A 66 1.35 0.74 -2.40
N LYS A 67 2.30 1.07 -1.51
CA LYS A 67 3.03 0.09 -0.68
C LYS A 67 2.08 -0.80 0.13
N THR A 68 1.19 -0.18 0.91
CA THR A 68 0.19 -0.89 1.74
C THR A 68 -0.74 -1.74 0.88
N MET A 69 -1.14 -1.27 -0.31
CA MET A 69 -1.96 -2.07 -1.24
C MET A 69 -1.25 -3.33 -1.74
N ILE A 70 0.06 -3.30 -1.98
CA ILE A 70 0.85 -4.49 -2.33
C ILE A 70 0.82 -5.49 -1.17
N ILE A 71 1.03 -5.01 0.06
CA ILE A 71 1.02 -5.84 1.28
C ILE A 71 -0.36 -6.48 1.45
N GLU A 72 -1.43 -5.68 1.43
CA GLU A 72 -2.80 -6.18 1.57
C GLU A 72 -3.16 -7.18 0.48
N LYS A 73 -2.77 -6.93 -0.77
CA LYS A 73 -3.01 -7.85 -1.87
C LYS A 73 -2.36 -9.21 -1.61
N PHE A 74 -1.14 -9.21 -1.08
CA PHE A 74 -0.43 -10.43 -0.72
C PHE A 74 -1.11 -11.15 0.45
N LEU A 75 -1.47 -10.43 1.52
CA LEU A 75 -2.18 -10.98 2.67
C LEU A 75 -3.51 -11.64 2.28
N ARG A 76 -4.30 -11.01 1.39
CA ARG A 76 -5.57 -11.58 0.89
C ARG A 76 -5.38 -12.90 0.13
N LYS A 77 -4.22 -13.11 -0.50
CA LYS A 77 -3.89 -14.36 -1.21
C LYS A 77 -3.48 -15.49 -0.25
N HIS A 78 -2.99 -15.13 0.94
CA HIS A 78 -2.48 -16.03 1.97
C HIS A 78 -3.25 -15.86 3.29
N PRO A 79 -4.58 -16.11 3.31
CA PRO A 79 -5.38 -15.92 4.52
C PRO A 79 -4.97 -16.90 5.62
N GLN A 80 -5.35 -16.57 6.86
CA GLN A 80 -5.29 -17.52 7.97
C GLN A 80 -6.12 -18.77 7.64
N ARG A 81 -5.63 -19.94 8.03
CA ARG A 81 -6.28 -21.22 7.77
C ARG A 81 -6.22 -22.09 9.01
N GLU A 82 -7.30 -22.79 9.28
CA GLU A 82 -7.29 -23.84 10.29
C GLU A 82 -6.55 -25.06 9.75
N ASP A 83 -5.56 -25.53 10.50
CA ASP A 83 -4.89 -26.78 10.21
C ASP A 83 -5.80 -27.94 10.63
N ARG A 84 -6.28 -28.69 9.63
CA ARG A 84 -7.22 -29.80 9.82
C ARG A 84 -6.67 -30.93 10.68
N VAL A 85 -5.34 -31.06 10.80
CA VAL A 85 -4.71 -32.13 11.57
C VAL A 85 -4.59 -31.74 13.04
N SER A 86 -4.13 -30.53 13.32
CA SER A 86 -3.92 -30.06 14.70
C SER A 86 -5.12 -29.33 15.30
N GLY A 87 -6.11 -28.93 14.49
CA GLY A 87 -7.20 -28.04 14.89
C GLY A 87 -6.72 -26.63 15.26
N THR A 88 -5.46 -26.29 14.94
CA THR A 88 -4.87 -24.99 15.30
C THR A 88 -5.00 -24.00 14.16
N LEU A 89 -5.25 -22.74 14.49
CA LEU A 89 -5.20 -21.66 13.52
C LEU A 89 -3.75 -21.47 13.05
N LYS A 90 -3.54 -21.43 11.74
CA LYS A 90 -2.26 -21.09 11.11
C LYS A 90 -2.36 -19.73 10.45
N MET A 91 -1.39 -18.89 10.77
CA MET A 91 -1.24 -17.55 10.22
C MET A 91 0.16 -17.46 9.58
N PRO A 92 0.29 -17.80 8.28
CA PRO A 92 1.61 -17.85 7.64
C PRO A 92 2.27 -16.47 7.54
N ILE A 93 1.50 -15.40 7.61
CA ILE A 93 1.98 -14.03 7.48
C ILE A 93 1.38 -13.18 8.58
N VAL A 94 2.24 -12.48 9.32
CA VAL A 94 1.84 -11.44 10.27
C VAL A 94 2.19 -10.08 9.69
N SER A 95 1.29 -9.12 9.81
CA SER A 95 1.52 -7.74 9.38
C SER A 95 1.29 -6.78 10.53
N ILE A 96 2.25 -5.89 10.75
CA ILE A 96 2.17 -4.82 11.73
C ILE A 96 2.45 -3.47 11.06
N GLN A 97 1.90 -2.41 11.62
CA GLN A 97 2.29 -1.04 11.30
C GLN A 97 3.20 -0.53 12.42
N MET A 98 4.43 -0.12 12.09
CA MET A 98 5.41 0.35 13.08
C MET A 98 4.91 1.59 13.82
N ALA A 99 4.93 1.56 15.15
CA ALA A 99 4.51 2.70 15.96
C ALA A 99 5.44 3.92 15.78
N PRO A 100 4.94 5.16 15.93
CA PRO A 100 5.75 6.38 15.79
C PRO A 100 6.92 6.50 16.76
N THR A 101 6.86 5.81 17.90
CA THR A 101 8.00 5.65 18.79
C THR A 101 8.42 4.19 18.76
N PRO A 102 9.57 3.86 18.13
CA PRO A 102 10.06 2.50 18.08
C PRO A 102 10.53 2.04 19.47
N GLY A 103 10.56 0.73 19.68
CA GLY A 103 11.10 0.15 20.90
C GLY A 103 10.84 -1.36 20.95
N GLU A 104 11.74 -2.08 21.60
CA GLU A 104 11.73 -3.55 21.65
C GLU A 104 10.38 -4.09 22.17
N LYS A 105 9.98 -3.67 23.39
CA LYS A 105 8.73 -4.12 24.01
C LYS A 105 7.52 -3.82 23.13
N ARG A 106 7.48 -2.62 22.55
CA ARG A 106 6.36 -2.16 21.72
C ARG A 106 6.24 -3.00 20.46
N LEU A 107 7.37 -3.35 19.83
CA LEU A 107 7.38 -4.22 18.66
C LEU A 107 6.76 -5.59 18.97
N TYR A 108 7.13 -6.22 20.09
CA TYR A 108 6.52 -7.48 20.50
C TYR A 108 5.02 -7.35 20.76
N VAL A 109 4.59 -6.29 21.45
CA VAL A 109 3.16 -6.04 21.70
C VAL A 109 2.39 -5.87 20.39
N GLN A 110 2.91 -5.11 19.42
CA GLN A 110 2.26 -4.95 18.11
C GLN A 110 2.12 -6.27 17.35
N ILE A 111 3.11 -7.16 17.44
CA ILE A 111 3.04 -8.49 16.82
C ILE A 111 2.01 -9.36 17.56
N LEU A 112 1.98 -9.33 18.89
CA LEU A 112 1.00 -10.05 19.69
C LEU A 112 -0.43 -9.59 19.40
N ASP A 113 -0.65 -8.29 19.29
CA ASP A 113 -1.95 -7.71 18.93
C ASP A 113 -2.37 -8.17 17.52
N ALA A 114 -1.45 -8.19 16.55
CA ALA A 114 -1.72 -8.71 15.20
C ALA A 114 -2.00 -10.23 15.15
N LEU A 115 -1.52 -10.97 16.15
CA LEU A 115 -1.83 -12.39 16.37
C LEU A 115 -3.13 -12.60 17.17
N ASN A 116 -3.87 -11.53 17.51
CA ASN A 116 -5.04 -11.55 18.39
C ASN A 116 -4.74 -12.14 19.79
N ALA A 117 -3.51 -11.98 20.27
CA ALA A 117 -3.11 -12.44 21.60
C ALA A 117 -3.47 -11.41 22.67
N TYR A 118 -3.90 -11.88 23.84
CA TYR A 118 -4.15 -11.00 24.97
C TYR A 118 -2.83 -10.42 25.54
N THR A 119 -2.75 -9.09 25.61
CA THR A 119 -1.59 -8.33 26.09
C THR A 119 -1.96 -7.51 27.33
N PRO A 120 -1.73 -8.02 28.56
CA PRO A 120 -1.95 -7.25 29.79
C PRO A 120 -1.10 -5.97 29.82
N SER A 121 -1.66 -4.87 30.31
CA SER A 121 -0.96 -3.56 30.35
C SER A 121 0.35 -3.58 31.14
N ARG A 122 0.49 -4.48 32.12
CA ARG A 122 1.69 -4.66 32.95
C ARG A 122 2.62 -5.78 32.49
N MET A 123 2.39 -6.34 31.29
CA MET A 123 3.26 -7.39 30.75
C MET A 123 4.71 -6.90 30.69
N ASP A 124 5.62 -7.68 31.24
CA ASP A 124 7.05 -7.40 31.18
C ASP A 124 7.61 -7.63 29.76
N LYS A 125 8.73 -6.98 29.44
CA LYS A 125 9.40 -7.08 28.13
C LYS A 125 9.82 -8.51 27.80
N ASP A 126 10.41 -9.23 28.73
CA ASP A 126 10.95 -10.58 28.47
C ASP A 126 9.81 -11.59 28.31
N HIS A 127 8.74 -11.41 29.09
CA HIS A 127 7.48 -12.15 28.91
C HIS A 127 6.84 -11.87 27.54
N ALA A 128 6.81 -10.60 27.09
CA ALA A 128 6.29 -10.25 25.77
C ALA A 128 7.12 -10.90 24.65
N ALA A 129 8.45 -10.87 24.75
CA ALA A 129 9.36 -11.49 23.80
C ALA A 129 9.15 -13.01 23.70
N MET A 130 9.12 -13.69 24.85
CA MET A 130 8.92 -15.14 24.94
C MET A 130 7.56 -15.55 24.37
N LEU A 131 6.49 -14.85 24.76
CA LEU A 131 5.13 -15.11 24.27
C LEU A 131 5.03 -14.89 22.76
N CYS A 132 5.61 -13.79 22.25
CA CYS A 132 5.62 -13.46 20.82
C CYS A 132 6.28 -14.57 20.01
N ILE A 133 7.49 -14.98 20.39
CA ILE A 133 8.23 -16.02 19.65
C ILE A 133 7.50 -17.36 19.69
N ARG A 134 6.95 -17.73 20.86
CA ARG A 134 6.18 -18.96 21.02
C ARG A 134 4.96 -18.96 20.10
N LEU A 135 4.13 -17.91 20.14
CA LEU A 135 2.92 -17.82 19.32
C LEU A 135 3.23 -17.76 17.83
N MET A 136 4.27 -17.02 17.42
CA MET A 136 4.69 -17.02 16.01
C MET A 136 5.10 -18.41 15.52
N ARG A 137 5.74 -19.23 16.37
CA ARG A 137 6.08 -20.62 16.03
C ARG A 137 4.83 -21.52 15.99
N GLU A 138 3.98 -21.44 17.00
CA GLU A 138 2.76 -22.27 17.10
C GLU A 138 1.79 -21.98 15.94
N MET A 139 1.62 -20.71 15.58
CA MET A 139 0.78 -20.25 14.47
C MET A 139 1.42 -20.51 13.10
N GLY A 140 2.66 -21.02 13.05
CA GLY A 140 3.36 -21.34 11.81
C GLY A 140 3.66 -20.10 10.96
N VAL A 141 3.98 -18.98 11.60
CA VAL A 141 4.34 -17.74 10.90
C VAL A 141 5.61 -17.98 10.08
N ARG A 142 5.53 -17.64 8.80
CA ARG A 142 6.61 -17.78 7.82
C ARG A 142 7.14 -16.46 7.30
N MET A 143 6.44 -15.34 7.54
CA MET A 143 6.84 -14.01 7.09
C MET A 143 6.25 -12.93 8.00
N LEU A 144 7.01 -11.87 8.26
CA LEU A 144 6.57 -10.72 9.05
C LEU A 144 6.67 -9.42 8.23
N PHE A 145 5.54 -8.77 7.99
CA PHE A 145 5.45 -7.44 7.38
C PHE A 145 5.48 -6.34 8.45
N MET A 146 6.23 -5.29 8.16
CA MET A 146 6.36 -4.08 8.97
C MET A 146 6.13 -2.86 8.07
N ASP A 147 4.90 -2.34 8.04
CA ASP A 147 4.59 -1.09 7.34
C ASP A 147 5.05 0.11 8.19
N GLU A 148 5.20 1.27 7.55
CA GLU A 148 5.70 2.50 8.18
C GLU A 148 7.09 2.35 8.82
N ALA A 149 7.97 1.53 8.24
CA ALA A 149 9.32 1.24 8.76
C ALA A 149 10.25 2.47 8.87
N HIS A 150 9.87 3.62 8.30
CA HIS A 150 10.55 4.89 8.51
C HIS A 150 10.43 5.39 9.96
N ASN A 151 9.46 4.89 10.73
CA ASN A 151 9.35 5.13 12.16
C ASN A 151 10.53 4.58 12.99
N LEU A 152 11.39 3.75 12.39
CA LEU A 152 12.68 3.36 13.00
C LEU A 152 13.66 4.52 13.19
N LEU A 153 13.45 5.65 12.51
CA LEU A 153 14.21 6.89 12.73
C LEU A 153 13.52 7.84 13.70
N CYS A 154 12.26 7.59 14.05
CA CYS A 154 11.54 8.40 15.02
C CYS A 154 11.98 8.04 16.44
N GLY A 155 11.81 8.97 17.39
CA GLY A 155 12.25 8.79 18.77
C GLY A 155 13.77 8.97 18.94
N THR A 156 14.33 8.34 19.97
CA THR A 156 15.76 8.46 20.28
C THR A 156 16.61 7.49 19.45
N VAL A 157 17.89 7.81 19.28
CA VAL A 157 18.86 6.92 18.60
C VAL A 157 18.90 5.54 19.24
N GLN A 158 18.81 5.48 20.57
CA GLN A 158 18.77 4.23 21.32
C GLN A 158 17.52 3.41 21.01
N GLN A 159 16.33 4.03 21.00
CA GLN A 159 15.08 3.35 20.68
C GLN A 159 15.07 2.77 19.25
N GLY A 160 15.59 3.52 18.28
CA GLY A 160 15.75 3.03 16.92
C GLY A 160 16.72 1.84 16.83
N ALA A 161 17.84 1.90 17.58
CA ALA A 161 18.81 0.81 17.63
C ALA A 161 18.23 -0.45 18.31
N GLU A 162 17.48 -0.29 19.39
CA GLU A 162 16.76 -1.37 20.08
C GLU A 162 15.78 -2.06 19.13
N ALA A 163 14.93 -1.29 18.42
CA ALA A 163 13.99 -1.86 17.47
C ALA A 163 14.68 -2.63 16.32
N ARG A 164 15.75 -2.07 15.73
CA ARG A 164 16.53 -2.78 14.69
C ARG A 164 17.16 -4.08 15.21
N ASN A 165 17.68 -4.06 16.44
CA ASN A 165 18.19 -5.26 17.09
C ASN A 165 17.09 -6.31 17.32
N THR A 166 15.90 -5.89 17.74
CA THR A 166 14.74 -6.78 17.88
C THR A 166 14.31 -7.38 16.53
N ILE A 167 14.28 -6.59 15.46
CA ILE A 167 13.97 -7.08 14.10
C ILE A 167 14.98 -8.15 13.68
N LYS A 168 16.28 -7.89 13.90
CA LYS A 168 17.36 -8.83 13.61
C LYS A 168 17.23 -10.12 14.44
N PHE A 169 16.90 -9.98 15.73
CA PHE A 169 16.70 -11.11 16.63
C PHE A 169 15.51 -11.98 16.21
N LEU A 170 14.37 -11.37 15.90
CA LEU A 170 13.17 -12.06 15.38
C LEU A 170 13.48 -12.81 14.09
N SER A 171 14.11 -12.14 13.11
CA SER A 171 14.49 -12.74 11.83
C SER A 171 15.38 -13.98 12.02
N ASN A 172 16.41 -13.89 12.86
CA ASN A 172 17.34 -14.99 13.12
C ASN A 172 16.70 -16.14 13.92
N GLY A 173 15.94 -15.81 14.98
CA GLY A 173 15.39 -16.77 15.92
C GLY A 173 14.17 -17.54 15.38
N LEU A 174 13.39 -16.91 14.50
CA LEU A 174 12.27 -17.54 13.81
C LEU A 174 12.66 -18.09 12.43
N ARG A 175 13.80 -17.65 11.87
CA ARG A 175 14.24 -17.96 10.51
C ARG A 175 13.15 -17.65 9.47
N ILE A 176 12.59 -16.44 9.58
CA ILE A 176 11.59 -15.92 8.65
C ILE A 176 12.12 -14.67 7.94
N PRO A 177 11.70 -14.43 6.69
CA PRO A 177 11.83 -13.14 6.03
C PRO A 177 11.13 -12.03 6.80
N ILE A 178 11.77 -10.87 6.84
CA ILE A 178 11.15 -9.62 7.28
C ILE A 178 10.89 -8.76 6.04
N VAL A 179 9.66 -8.29 5.88
CA VAL A 179 9.30 -7.36 4.82
C VAL A 179 9.03 -6.00 5.43
N CYS A 180 9.83 -5.00 5.11
CA CYS A 180 9.63 -3.63 5.55
C CYS A 180 9.02 -2.81 4.42
N ALA A 181 8.07 -1.94 4.73
CA ALA A 181 7.58 -0.93 3.79
C ALA A 181 7.64 0.45 4.43
N GLY A 182 7.97 1.47 3.62
CA GLY A 182 8.04 2.83 4.14
C GLY A 182 8.49 3.84 3.09
N THR A 183 8.70 5.07 3.54
CA THR A 183 9.27 6.15 2.72
C THR A 183 10.76 5.89 2.46
N PRO A 184 11.44 6.68 1.61
CA PRO A 184 12.89 6.56 1.41
C PRO A 184 13.71 6.63 2.71
N GLU A 185 13.18 7.27 3.75
CA GLU A 185 13.72 7.31 5.11
C GLU A 185 13.82 5.91 5.74
N ALA A 186 12.90 4.99 5.42
CA ALA A 186 12.98 3.59 5.89
C ALA A 186 14.28 2.92 5.43
N ALA A 187 14.70 3.14 4.18
CA ALA A 187 15.97 2.62 3.69
C ALA A 187 17.17 3.22 4.44
N ARG A 188 17.12 4.52 4.77
CA ARG A 188 18.14 5.14 5.62
C ARG A 188 18.19 4.50 7.00
N ALA A 189 17.03 4.23 7.61
CA ALA A 189 16.92 3.57 8.91
C ALA A 189 17.55 2.18 8.91
N ILE A 190 17.22 1.36 7.91
CA ILE A 190 17.72 -0.01 7.77
C ILE A 190 19.23 -0.03 7.54
N ARG A 191 19.76 0.89 6.72
CA ARG A 191 21.20 1.01 6.43
C ARG A 191 22.06 1.38 7.66
N GLN A 192 21.47 1.86 8.76
CA GLN A 192 22.19 2.08 10.01
C GLN A 192 22.66 0.77 10.68
N ASP A 193 22.07 -0.38 10.34
CA ASP A 193 22.56 -1.71 10.76
C ASP A 193 22.98 -2.51 9.52
N VAL A 194 24.29 -2.70 9.34
CA VAL A 194 24.88 -3.40 8.19
C VAL A 194 24.40 -4.85 8.09
N GLN A 195 24.14 -5.54 9.21
CA GLN A 195 23.68 -6.93 9.20
C GLN A 195 22.23 -7.05 8.73
N LEU A 196 21.40 -6.05 9.04
CA LEU A 196 20.03 -5.94 8.54
C LEU A 196 20.02 -5.49 7.07
N ALA A 197 20.84 -4.51 6.70
CA ALA A 197 20.94 -4.04 5.32
C ALA A 197 21.42 -5.14 4.36
N ASN A 198 22.44 -5.91 4.73
CA ASN A 198 23.03 -6.94 3.86
C ASN A 198 22.11 -8.15 3.57
N ARG A 199 20.91 -8.23 4.20
CA ARG A 199 19.90 -9.26 3.88
C ARG A 199 18.67 -8.69 3.20
N MET A 200 18.59 -7.39 2.98
CA MET A 200 17.42 -6.71 2.45
C MET A 200 17.59 -6.45 0.96
N HIS A 201 16.75 -7.07 0.14
CA HIS A 201 16.53 -6.61 -1.22
C HIS A 201 15.66 -5.36 -1.21
N GLU A 202 15.90 -4.40 -2.11
CA GLU A 202 15.13 -3.17 -2.18
C GLU A 202 14.33 -3.11 -3.49
N ILE A 203 13.03 -2.80 -3.38
CA ILE A 203 12.16 -2.45 -4.50
C ILE A 203 11.62 -1.04 -4.25
N THR A 204 11.86 -0.13 -5.19
CA THR A 204 11.41 1.26 -5.08
C THR A 204 10.22 1.54 -5.99
N LEU A 205 9.13 2.02 -5.40
CA LEU A 205 7.97 2.58 -6.08
C LEU A 205 8.25 4.06 -6.37
N ASN A 206 8.70 4.34 -7.60
CA ASN A 206 8.97 5.68 -8.08
C ASN A 206 7.69 6.38 -8.53
N ARG A 207 7.67 7.72 -8.44
CA ARG A 207 6.62 8.54 -9.05
C ARG A 207 6.46 8.19 -10.52
N TRP A 208 5.21 8.16 -10.98
CA TRP A 208 4.87 7.91 -12.37
C TRP A 208 5.48 8.99 -13.29
N ARG A 209 5.96 8.55 -14.45
CA ARG A 209 6.51 9.41 -15.50
C ARG A 209 5.73 9.15 -16.78
N ASP A 210 5.88 10.04 -17.75
CA ASP A 210 5.25 9.87 -19.05
C ASP A 210 5.99 8.78 -19.87
N ASP A 211 5.73 7.53 -19.53
CA ASP A 211 6.34 6.34 -20.11
C ASP A 211 5.29 5.27 -20.45
N GLU A 212 5.74 4.15 -21.01
CA GLU A 212 4.86 3.02 -21.34
C GLU A 212 4.17 2.41 -20.12
N ASN A 213 4.80 2.48 -18.93
CA ASN A 213 4.24 1.89 -17.72
C ASN A 213 3.03 2.69 -17.24
N LEU A 214 3.10 4.03 -17.28
CA LEU A 214 1.94 4.87 -17.04
C LEU A 214 0.83 4.59 -18.06
N GLN A 215 1.16 4.48 -19.34
CA GLN A 215 0.14 4.21 -20.37
C GLN A 215 -0.60 2.89 -20.12
N ARG A 216 0.14 1.84 -19.72
CA ARG A 216 -0.41 0.54 -19.32
C ARG A 216 -1.28 0.65 -18.08
N LEU A 217 -0.86 1.44 -17.08
CA LEU A 217 -1.65 1.69 -15.87
C LEU A 217 -2.98 2.39 -16.22
N LEU A 218 -2.92 3.48 -16.98
CA LEU A 218 -4.11 4.25 -17.37
C LEU A 218 -5.11 3.39 -18.16
N ASN A 219 -4.62 2.59 -19.11
CA ASN A 219 -5.45 1.61 -19.83
C ASN A 219 -6.10 0.61 -18.87
N SER A 220 -5.33 0.07 -17.92
CA SER A 220 -5.85 -0.90 -16.95
C SER A 220 -6.92 -0.29 -16.04
N ILE A 221 -6.75 0.98 -15.65
CA ILE A 221 -7.77 1.73 -14.91
C ILE A 221 -9.02 1.88 -15.77
N MET A 222 -8.90 2.39 -17.01
CA MET A 222 -10.06 2.62 -17.89
C MET A 222 -10.82 1.33 -18.21
N LEU A 223 -10.12 0.21 -18.42
CA LEU A 223 -10.74 -1.11 -18.62
C LEU A 223 -11.64 -1.53 -17.45
N SER A 224 -11.37 -1.03 -16.24
CA SER A 224 -12.15 -1.33 -15.03
C SER A 224 -13.24 -0.30 -14.72
N MET A 225 -13.30 0.82 -15.44
CA MET A 225 -14.30 1.87 -15.22
C MET A 225 -15.56 1.59 -16.07
N PRO A 226 -16.77 1.61 -15.47
CA PRO A 226 -18.02 1.35 -16.18
C PRO A 226 -18.54 2.59 -16.97
N LEU A 227 -17.67 3.24 -17.74
CA LEU A 227 -17.99 4.40 -18.58
C LEU A 227 -18.50 3.94 -19.96
N ARG A 228 -19.66 4.43 -20.40
CA ARG A 228 -20.30 3.92 -21.63
C ARG A 228 -19.57 4.32 -22.91
N ARG A 229 -18.70 5.32 -22.86
CA ARG A 229 -17.86 5.76 -23.99
C ARG A 229 -16.36 5.59 -23.67
N PRO A 230 -15.51 5.35 -24.68
CA PRO A 230 -14.07 5.24 -24.48
C PRO A 230 -13.46 6.59 -24.09
N SER A 231 -12.55 6.56 -23.12
CA SER A 231 -11.83 7.75 -22.64
C SER A 231 -10.42 7.81 -23.25
N PRO A 232 -10.04 8.87 -23.99
CA PRO A 232 -8.71 9.02 -24.60
C PRO A 232 -7.60 9.37 -23.59
N VAL A 233 -7.56 8.74 -22.40
CA VAL A 233 -6.62 9.06 -21.32
C VAL A 233 -5.14 8.93 -21.71
N ASN A 234 -4.85 8.18 -22.77
CA ASN A 234 -3.51 8.01 -23.29
C ASN A 234 -3.09 9.04 -24.34
N GLU A 235 -3.94 10.01 -24.69
CA GLU A 235 -3.54 11.14 -25.50
C GLU A 235 -2.44 11.94 -24.76
N PRO A 236 -1.33 12.33 -25.43
CA PRO A 236 -0.20 12.98 -24.76
C PRO A 236 -0.58 14.22 -23.93
N ARG A 237 -1.54 15.02 -24.41
CA ARG A 237 -2.02 16.21 -23.70
C ARG A 237 -2.74 15.83 -22.40
N ILE A 238 -3.61 14.83 -22.43
CA ILE A 238 -4.35 14.34 -21.27
C ILE A 238 -3.42 13.65 -20.26
N ARG A 239 -2.50 12.79 -20.72
CA ARG A 239 -1.52 12.14 -19.81
C ARG A 239 -0.67 13.16 -19.05
N LYS A 240 -0.19 14.20 -19.73
CA LYS A 240 0.57 15.28 -19.10
C LYS A 240 -0.24 16.01 -18.05
N LEU A 241 -1.51 16.29 -18.32
CA LEU A 241 -2.41 16.91 -17.34
C LEU A 241 -2.63 16.00 -16.12
N ILE A 242 -2.92 14.71 -16.33
CA ILE A 242 -3.06 13.73 -15.24
C ILE A 242 -1.79 13.67 -14.38
N LEU A 243 -0.61 13.64 -14.99
CA LEU A 243 0.67 13.63 -14.28
C LEU A 243 0.90 14.92 -13.49
N ALA A 244 0.60 16.07 -14.08
CA ALA A 244 0.74 17.36 -13.40
C ALA A 244 -0.17 17.45 -12.17
N MET A 245 -1.45 17.09 -12.31
CA MET A 245 -2.44 17.14 -11.22
C MET A 245 -2.18 16.10 -10.13
N SER A 246 -1.65 14.92 -10.50
CA SER A 246 -1.36 13.85 -9.53
C SER A 246 0.05 13.90 -8.93
N GLU A 247 0.93 14.74 -9.48
CA GLU A 247 2.38 14.74 -9.26
C GLU A 247 3.05 13.36 -9.46
N GLY A 248 2.40 12.47 -10.22
CA GLY A 248 2.83 11.08 -10.39
C GLY A 248 2.69 10.22 -9.13
N ILE A 249 1.89 10.62 -8.14
CA ILE A 249 1.60 9.83 -6.95
C ILE A 249 0.39 8.92 -7.21
N THR A 250 0.54 7.62 -6.97
CA THR A 250 -0.50 6.61 -7.27
C THR A 250 -1.87 6.95 -6.69
N VAL A 251 -1.98 7.17 -5.37
CA VAL A 251 -3.28 7.49 -4.72
C VAL A 251 -3.92 8.76 -5.31
N ARG A 252 -3.13 9.78 -5.65
CA ARG A 252 -3.65 11.01 -6.24
C ARG A 252 -4.15 10.78 -7.66
N LEU A 253 -3.42 9.99 -8.46
CA LEU A 253 -3.82 9.60 -9.80
C LEU A 253 -5.14 8.82 -9.80
N PHE A 254 -5.28 7.84 -8.91
CA PHE A 254 -6.53 7.08 -8.78
C PHE A 254 -7.71 7.97 -8.39
N ARG A 255 -7.55 8.79 -7.34
CA ARG A 255 -8.60 9.72 -6.90
C ARG A 255 -9.01 10.71 -7.97
N LEU A 256 -8.06 11.23 -8.75
CA LEU A 256 -8.32 12.11 -9.88
C LEU A 256 -9.22 11.42 -10.92
N LEU A 257 -8.85 10.21 -11.33
CA LEU A 257 -9.59 9.45 -12.34
C LEU A 257 -10.95 8.97 -11.85
N GLU A 258 -11.06 8.62 -10.56
CA GLU A 258 -12.34 8.28 -9.92
C GLU A 258 -13.27 9.49 -9.89
N ALA A 259 -12.76 10.66 -9.49
CA ALA A 259 -13.53 11.90 -9.49
C ALA A 259 -14.00 12.27 -10.91
N ALA A 260 -13.11 12.17 -11.90
CA ALA A 260 -13.43 12.40 -13.30
C ALA A 260 -14.48 11.41 -13.82
N ALA A 261 -14.33 10.12 -13.53
CA ALA A 261 -15.32 9.11 -13.94
C ALA A 261 -16.69 9.36 -13.30
N VAL A 262 -16.75 9.74 -12.02
CA VAL A 262 -18.01 10.10 -11.35
C VAL A 262 -18.65 11.33 -11.98
N GLN A 263 -17.85 12.35 -12.28
CA GLN A 263 -18.34 13.56 -12.93
C GLN A 263 -18.87 13.26 -14.34
N ALA A 264 -18.17 12.44 -15.12
CA ALA A 264 -18.58 12.03 -16.46
C ALA A 264 -19.92 11.27 -16.49
N ILE A 265 -20.21 10.47 -15.46
CA ILE A 265 -21.51 9.82 -15.29
C ILE A 265 -22.58 10.86 -14.96
N ARG A 266 -22.32 11.72 -13.98
CA ARG A 266 -23.29 12.75 -13.54
C ARG A 266 -23.64 13.74 -14.64
N SER A 267 -22.67 14.13 -15.48
CA SER A 267 -22.87 15.02 -16.61
C SER A 267 -23.43 14.31 -17.87
N GLN A 268 -23.62 12.99 -17.81
CA GLN A 268 -24.01 12.13 -18.95
C GLN A 268 -23.01 12.17 -20.14
N GLN A 269 -21.81 12.72 -19.95
CA GLN A 269 -20.73 12.72 -20.94
C GLN A 269 -20.17 11.31 -21.18
N GLU A 270 -20.19 10.46 -20.15
CA GLU A 270 -19.86 9.03 -20.19
C GLU A 270 -18.43 8.68 -20.66
N HIS A 271 -17.51 9.65 -20.69
CA HIS A 271 -16.08 9.47 -20.91
C HIS A 271 -15.26 10.58 -20.23
N ILE A 272 -13.96 10.35 -20.07
CA ILE A 272 -12.99 11.32 -19.54
C ILE A 272 -12.18 11.89 -20.71
N ASP A 273 -12.26 13.19 -20.92
CA ASP A 273 -11.46 13.95 -21.89
C ASP A 273 -10.68 15.08 -21.21
N PHE A 274 -10.03 15.92 -22.02
CA PHE A 274 -9.24 17.05 -21.52
C PHE A 274 -10.10 18.06 -20.78
N ASP A 275 -11.23 18.46 -21.36
CA ASP A 275 -12.07 19.55 -20.83
C ASP A 275 -12.68 19.18 -19.47
N LEU A 276 -13.10 17.92 -19.31
CA LEU A 276 -13.59 17.38 -18.04
C LEU A 276 -12.51 17.45 -16.94
N LEU A 277 -11.25 17.12 -17.26
CA LEU A 277 -10.15 17.14 -16.29
C LEU A 277 -9.70 18.55 -15.93
N ASP A 278 -9.67 19.46 -16.91
CA ASP A 278 -9.18 20.83 -16.75
C ASP A 278 -10.18 21.73 -16.01
N THR A 279 -11.47 21.63 -16.37
CA THR A 279 -12.51 22.55 -15.88
C THR A 279 -13.69 21.85 -15.20
N GLY A 280 -13.88 20.55 -15.42
CA GLY A 280 -15.05 19.81 -14.95
C GLY A 280 -14.96 19.30 -13.51
N LEU A 281 -13.79 19.37 -12.86
CA LEU A 281 -13.57 18.79 -11.54
C LEU A 281 -13.74 19.80 -10.40
N ASN A 282 -14.90 19.75 -9.74
CA ASN A 282 -15.11 20.41 -8.44
C ASN A 282 -14.54 19.57 -7.28
N THR A 283 -13.25 19.23 -7.33
CA THR A 283 -12.59 18.50 -6.24
C THR A 283 -11.84 19.46 -5.33
N LEU A 284 -12.10 19.39 -4.02
CA LEU A 284 -11.26 20.08 -3.03
C LEU A 284 -9.83 19.49 -3.09
N PRO A 285 -8.79 20.32 -3.23
CA PRO A 285 -7.42 19.83 -3.28
C PRO A 285 -7.04 19.21 -1.92
N LEU A 286 -6.19 18.19 -1.95
CA LEU A 286 -5.52 17.72 -0.74
C LEU A 286 -4.63 18.83 -0.19
N VAL A 287 -4.50 18.92 1.13
CA VAL A 287 -3.59 19.89 1.80
C VAL A 287 -2.16 19.78 1.26
N SER A 288 -1.73 18.56 0.90
CA SER A 288 -0.42 18.32 0.30
C SER A 288 -0.25 18.86 -1.13
N MET A 289 -1.31 19.41 -1.74
CA MET A 289 -1.30 20.09 -3.04
C MET A 289 -1.58 21.60 -2.90
N SER A 290 -2.02 22.07 -1.72
CA SER A 290 -2.27 23.48 -1.43
C SER A 290 -1.00 24.17 -0.94
N SER A 291 0.07 24.13 -1.73
CA SER A 291 1.27 24.92 -1.47
C SER A 291 1.21 26.23 -2.26
N GLY A 292 0.70 27.28 -1.60
CA GLY A 292 1.17 28.66 -1.77
C GLY A 292 0.79 29.42 -3.04
N GLU A 293 -0.50 29.68 -3.24
CA GLU A 293 -1.00 30.98 -3.72
C GLU A 293 -2.50 31.05 -3.43
N ALA A 294 -2.93 32.14 -2.80
CA ALA A 294 -4.30 32.35 -2.37
C ALA A 294 -5.23 32.44 -3.58
N ALA A 295 -5.93 31.35 -3.90
CA ALA A 295 -7.24 31.45 -4.53
C ALA A 295 -8.22 31.81 -3.40
N GLY A 296 -8.84 32.99 -3.54
CA GLY A 296 -9.64 33.67 -2.51
C GLY A 296 -10.59 32.75 -1.76
N ASP A 297 -10.69 33.02 -0.46
CA ASP A 297 -11.67 32.42 0.43
C ASP A 297 -13.07 32.45 -0.20
N PRO A 298 -13.64 31.29 -0.61
CA PRO A 298 -14.96 31.23 -1.21
C PRO A 298 -16.09 31.54 -0.21
N PHE A 299 -15.76 31.80 1.06
CA PHE A 299 -16.71 32.10 2.14
C PHE A 299 -16.57 33.52 2.71
N ALA A 300 -15.79 34.40 2.06
CA ALA A 300 -15.62 35.78 2.50
C ALA A 300 -16.93 36.60 2.56
N GLU A 301 -17.98 36.20 1.82
CA GLU A 301 -19.30 36.86 1.85
C GLU A 301 -20.22 36.39 2.99
N PHE A 302 -19.88 35.34 3.74
CA PHE A 302 -20.73 34.84 4.84
C PHE A 302 -20.45 35.48 6.21
N TYR A 303 -19.51 36.44 6.28
CA TYR A 303 -19.14 37.15 7.51
C TYR A 303 -19.50 38.65 7.50
N ARG A 304 -20.53 39.04 6.74
CA ARG A 304 -21.18 40.36 6.89
C ARG A 304 -22.62 40.21 7.32
#